data_AF-A0A7S3Y0J0-F1
#
_entry.id   AF-A0A7S3Y0J0-F1
#
_cell.length_a   1.000
_cell.length_b   1.000
_cell.length_c   1.000
_cell.angle_alpha   90.00
_cell.angle_beta   90.00
_cell.angle_gamma   90.00
#
_symmetry.space_group_name_H-M   'P 1'
#
loop_
_entity.id
_entity.type
_entity.pdbx_description
1 polymer ?
#
loop_
_entity_poly.entity_id
_entity_poly.type
_entity_poly.pdbx_seq_one_letter_code
_entity_poly.pdbx_strand_id
1 'polypeptide(L)'
;GAMDFAAGNGHLCVVEWLHANRSEGCTTEAMDRAARNGHLPVVEWLHANRTEGCSINAMDSAAKNGHLFVVEWLHGNRNEGCTTEAIDLAATNGHLSVVEWLHANRTEGCMDWAAQNGHLSGVEWLHANRNEGC
;
A
#
# COMPACT_ATOMS: atom_id res chain seq x y z
N GLY A 1 -7.21 6.03 18.72
CA GLY A 1 -8.39 6.90 18.95
C GLY A 1 -9.67 6.24 18.47
N ALA A 2 -10.84 6.77 18.83
CA ALA A 2 -12.13 6.26 18.37
C ALA A 2 -12.22 6.22 16.82
N MET A 3 -11.64 7.24 16.17
CA MET A 3 -11.56 7.32 14.71
C MET A 3 -10.69 6.20 14.12
N ASP A 4 -9.55 5.86 14.73
CA ASP A 4 -8.70 4.75 14.27
C ASP A 4 -9.46 3.41 14.30
N PHE A 5 -10.29 3.18 15.32
CA PHE A 5 -11.12 1.98 15.41
C PHE A 5 -12.25 2.00 14.39
N ALA A 6 -12.94 3.12 14.21
CA ALA A 6 -14.00 3.26 13.20
C ALA A 6 -13.44 3.03 11.79
N ALA A 7 -12.27 3.59 11.50
CA ALA A 7 -11.59 3.44 10.21
C ALA A 7 -11.18 1.99 9.96
N GLY A 8 -10.58 1.33 10.96
CA GLY A 8 -10.19 -0.08 10.88
C GLY A 8 -11.36 -1.05 10.69
N ASN A 9 -12.60 -0.67 11.05
CA ASN A 9 -13.80 -1.49 10.83
C ASN A 9 -14.62 -1.04 9.61
N GLY A 10 -14.11 -0.08 8.82
CA GLY A 10 -14.78 0.35 7.58
C GLY A 10 -16.01 1.23 7.81
N HIS A 11 -16.18 1.78 9.01
CA HIS A 11 -17.36 2.57 9.38
C HIS A 11 -17.23 4.02 8.92
N LEU A 12 -17.27 4.26 7.60
CA LEU A 12 -17.06 5.58 7.00
C LEU A 12 -17.97 6.67 7.60
N CYS A 13 -19.27 6.40 7.75
CA CYS A 13 -20.20 7.38 8.34
C CYS A 13 -19.80 7.78 9.77
N VAL A 14 -19.22 6.85 10.54
CA VAL A 14 -18.74 7.13 11.89
C VAL A 14 -17.45 7.93 11.85
N VAL A 15 -16.55 7.64 10.91
CA VAL A 15 -15.33 8.43 10.69
C VAL A 15 -15.67 9.87 10.32
N GLU A 16 -16.59 10.08 9.37
CA GLU A 16 -17.10 11.40 8.98
C GLU A 16 -17.73 12.14 10.15
N TRP A 17 -18.59 11.45 10.92
CA TRP A 17 -19.23 12.03 12.09
C TRP A 17 -18.21 12.43 13.16
N LEU A 18 -17.25 11.56 13.46
CA LEU A 18 -16.20 11.84 14.43
C LEU A 18 -15.33 13.02 13.97
N HIS A 19 -15.02 13.13 12.68
CA HIS A 19 -14.27 14.26 12.15
C HIS A 19 -15.03 15.58 12.28
N ALA A 20 -16.33 15.59 11.98
CA ALA A 20 -17.14 16.80 12.04
C ALA A 20 -17.49 17.25 13.46
N ASN A 21 -17.56 16.32 14.42
CA ASN A 21 -18.10 16.58 15.77
C ASN A 21 -17.05 16.52 16.88
N ARG A 22 -15.79 16.18 16.57
CA ARG A 22 -14.75 15.99 17.57
C ARG A 22 -13.40 16.55 17.14
N SER A 23 -12.56 16.91 18.12
CA SER A 23 -11.27 17.56 17.89
C SER A 23 -10.06 16.66 18.19
N GLU A 24 -10.25 15.45 18.72
CA GLU A 24 -9.13 14.57 19.10
C GLU A 24 -8.38 13.97 17.90
N GLY A 25 -8.93 14.05 16.69
CA GLY A 25 -8.29 13.59 15.45
C GLY A 25 -8.10 12.06 15.37
N CYS A 26 -7.18 11.63 14.52
CA CYS A 26 -6.74 10.25 14.39
C CYS A 26 -5.22 10.15 14.41
N THR A 27 -4.70 8.93 14.27
CA THR A 27 -3.28 8.69 14.02
C THR A 27 -3.10 7.96 12.68
N THR A 28 -1.86 7.69 12.26
CA THR A 28 -1.57 6.85 11.08
C THR A 28 -2.25 5.48 11.16
N GLU A 29 -2.54 4.98 12.37
CA GLU A 29 -3.28 3.73 12.60
C GLU A 29 -4.66 3.71 11.93
N ALA A 30 -5.31 4.86 11.73
CA ALA A 30 -6.60 4.90 11.06
C ALA A 30 -6.49 4.40 9.61
N MET A 31 -5.53 4.94 8.86
CA MET A 31 -5.33 4.55 7.46
C MET A 31 -4.68 3.17 7.37
N ASP A 32 -3.72 2.84 8.24
CA ASP A 32 -3.06 1.54 8.27
C ASP A 32 -4.05 0.39 8.52
N ARG A 33 -4.97 0.58 9.47
CA ARG A 33 -5.99 -0.44 9.78
C ARG A 33 -7.07 -0.52 8.73
N ALA A 34 -7.46 0.61 8.14
CA ALA A 34 -8.41 0.63 7.03
C ALA A 34 -7.82 -0.13 5.82
N ALA A 35 -6.55 0.13 5.50
CA ALA A 35 -5.83 -0.53 4.42
C ALA A 35 -5.67 -2.03 4.67
N ARG A 36 -5.21 -2.42 5.87
CA ARG A 36 -5.09 -3.82 6.29
C ARG A 36 -6.38 -4.61 6.10
N ASN A 37 -7.54 -4.00 6.33
CA ASN A 37 -8.84 -4.68 6.28
C ASN A 37 -9.59 -4.41 4.96
N GLY A 38 -8.96 -3.79 3.96
CA GLY A 38 -9.50 -3.64 2.62
C GLY A 38 -10.55 -2.54 2.47
N HIS A 39 -10.63 -1.60 3.42
CA HIS A 39 -11.64 -0.54 3.43
C HIS A 39 -11.23 0.67 2.59
N LEU A 40 -11.12 0.49 1.27
CA LEU A 40 -10.69 1.53 0.33
C LEU A 40 -11.46 2.86 0.47
N PRO A 41 -12.80 2.91 0.61
CA PRO A 41 -13.51 4.18 0.76
C PRO A 41 -13.08 4.97 2.00
N VAL A 42 -12.70 4.28 3.07
CA VAL A 42 -12.17 4.92 4.28
C VAL A 42 -10.75 5.44 4.05
N VAL A 43 -9.91 4.68 3.34
CA VAL A 43 -8.55 5.10 2.98
C VAL A 43 -8.57 6.38 2.13
N GLU A 44 -9.40 6.40 1.08
CA GLU A 44 -9.62 7.57 0.22
C GLU A 44 -10.09 8.78 1.03
N TRP A 45 -11.08 8.58 1.89
CA TRP A 45 -11.62 9.65 2.70
C TRP A 45 -10.60 10.21 3.68
N LEU A 46 -9.86 9.34 4.38
CA LEU A 46 -8.81 9.74 5.31
C LEU A 46 -7.72 10.51 4.58
N HIS A 47 -7.32 10.09 3.38
CA HIS A 47 -6.33 10.81 2.59
C HIS A 47 -6.79 12.21 2.18
N ALA A 48 -8.06 12.37 1.79
CA ALA A 48 -8.59 13.65 1.35
C ALA A 48 -8.84 14.64 2.49
N ASN A 49 -9.14 14.15 3.71
CA ASN A 49 -9.64 14.98 4.81
C ASN A 49 -8.70 15.06 6.02
N ARG A 50 -7.65 14.24 6.07
CA ARG A 50 -6.70 14.15 7.19
C ARG A 50 -5.26 14.29 6.70
N THR A 51 -4.39 14.73 7.60
CA THR A 51 -2.97 15.01 7.28
C THR A 51 -2.01 14.01 7.90
N GLU A 52 -2.51 13.13 8.78
CA GLU A 52 -1.71 12.13 9.49
C GLU A 52 -1.10 11.09 8.54
N GLY A 53 -1.77 10.78 7.43
CA GLY A 53 -1.28 9.82 6.43
C GLY A 53 -1.34 8.37 6.89
N CYS A 54 -0.44 7.55 6.35
CA CYS A 54 -0.25 6.15 6.72
C CYS A 54 1.23 5.88 7.00
N SER A 55 1.53 4.69 7.50
CA SER A 55 2.88 4.14 7.52
C SER A 55 3.08 3.11 6.40
N ILE A 56 4.32 2.62 6.25
CA ILE A 56 4.65 1.49 5.35
C ILE A 56 3.78 0.25 5.61
N ASN A 57 3.29 0.09 6.84
CA ASN A 57 2.44 -1.04 7.23
C ASN A 57 1.11 -1.07 6.47
N ALA A 58 0.63 0.06 5.95
CA ALA A 58 -0.62 0.10 5.19
C ALA A 58 -0.54 -0.76 3.94
N MET A 59 0.52 -0.62 3.14
CA MET A 59 0.70 -1.38 1.91
C MET A 59 1.11 -2.83 2.19
N ASP A 60 2.03 -3.05 3.14
CA ASP A 60 2.46 -4.40 3.55
C ASP A 60 1.27 -5.24 4.04
N SER A 61 0.43 -4.66 4.90
CA SER A 61 -0.73 -5.34 5.46
C SER A 61 -1.87 -5.52 4.45
N ALA A 62 -2.08 -4.55 3.55
CA ALA A 62 -3.03 -4.70 2.46
C ALA A 62 -2.60 -5.82 1.50
N ALA A 63 -1.30 -5.92 1.21
CA ALA A 63 -0.74 -6.96 0.37
C ALA A 63 -0.85 -8.35 1.02
N LYS A 64 -0.46 -8.45 2.30
CA LYS A 64 -0.62 -9.66 3.11
C LYS A 64 -2.03 -10.22 3.10
N ASN A 65 -3.05 -9.36 3.10
CA ASN A 65 -4.46 -9.77 3.13
C ASN A 65 -5.14 -9.80 1.74
N GLY A 66 -4.38 -9.59 0.66
CA GLY A 66 -4.88 -9.74 -0.70
C GLY A 66 -5.74 -8.58 -1.20
N HIS A 67 -5.64 -7.41 -0.58
CA HIS A 67 -6.44 -6.24 -0.93
C HIS A 67 -5.83 -5.43 -2.09
N LEU A 68 -5.83 -6.02 -3.28
CA LEU A 68 -5.19 -5.44 -4.48
C LEU A 68 -5.59 -3.98 -4.73
N PHE A 69 -6.88 -3.64 -4.72
CA PHE A 69 -7.32 -2.27 -4.99
C PHE A 69 -6.78 -1.25 -3.97
N VAL A 70 -6.59 -1.66 -2.73
CA VAL A 70 -5.95 -0.80 -1.72
C VAL A 70 -4.46 -0.64 -2.01
N VAL A 71 -3.76 -1.71 -2.42
CA VAL A 71 -2.34 -1.67 -2.79
C VAL A 71 -2.11 -0.74 -3.99
N GLU A 72 -2.91 -0.90 -5.05
CA GLU A 72 -2.89 -0.04 -6.24
C GLU A 72 -3.10 1.42 -5.88
N TRP A 73 -4.13 1.67 -5.06
CA TRP A 73 -4.48 3.02 -4.66
C TRP A 73 -3.38 3.66 -3.80
N LEU A 74 -2.85 2.92 -2.82
CA LEU A 74 -1.76 3.41 -1.98
C LEU A 74 -0.51 3.70 -2.82
N HIS A 75 -0.18 2.87 -3.80
CA HIS A 75 0.96 3.15 -4.69
C HIS A 75 0.78 4.40 -5.53
N GLY A 76 -0.43 4.64 -6.06
CA GLY A 76 -0.70 5.81 -6.91
C GLY A 76 -0.82 7.12 -6.14
N ASN A 77 -1.17 7.09 -4.85
CA ASN A 77 -1.54 8.28 -4.08
C ASN A 77 -0.66 8.56 -2.85
N ARG A 78 0.22 7.63 -2.47
CA ARG A 78 1.09 7.73 -1.29
C ARG A 78 2.56 7.43 -1.65
N ASN A 79 3.48 8.02 -0.89
CA ASN A 79 4.93 7.92 -1.15
C ASN A 79 5.65 7.05 -0.11
N GLU A 80 4.94 6.57 0.91
CA GLU A 80 5.49 5.73 1.97
C GLU A 80 6.00 4.39 1.44
N GLY A 81 5.37 3.88 0.38
CA GLY A 81 5.77 2.62 -0.25
C GLY A 81 5.41 1.38 0.58
N CYS A 82 6.17 0.32 0.36
CA CYS A 82 6.07 -0.95 1.07
C CYS A 82 7.46 -1.52 1.35
N THR A 83 7.55 -2.53 2.21
CA THR A 83 8.77 -3.31 2.40
C THR A 83 8.77 -4.55 1.51
N THR A 84 9.86 -5.32 1.54
CA THR A 84 9.91 -6.64 0.89
C THR A 84 8.91 -7.62 1.49
N GLU A 85 8.41 -7.38 2.71
CA GLU A 85 7.40 -8.24 3.32
C GLU A 85 6.08 -8.23 2.54
N ALA A 86 5.75 -7.15 1.82
CA ALA A 86 4.51 -7.07 1.04
C ALA A 86 4.37 -8.21 0.03
N ILE A 87 5.42 -8.47 -0.77
CA ILE A 87 5.39 -9.52 -1.79
C ILE A 87 5.51 -10.92 -1.17
N ASP A 88 6.38 -11.09 -0.16
CA ASP A 88 6.60 -12.37 0.52
C ASP A 88 5.32 -12.84 1.24
N LEU A 89 4.64 -11.93 1.93
CA LEU A 89 3.40 -12.23 2.65
C LEU A 89 2.22 -12.44 1.71
N ALA A 90 2.12 -11.67 0.62
CA ALA A 90 1.11 -11.91 -0.41
C ALA A 90 1.30 -13.28 -1.07
N ALA A 91 2.53 -13.68 -1.37
CA ALA A 91 2.86 -14.98 -1.93
C ALA A 91 2.55 -16.12 -0.95
N THR A 92 2.96 -15.98 0.32
CA THR A 92 2.72 -16.98 1.38
C THR A 92 1.23 -17.23 1.59
N ASN A 93 0.41 -16.19 1.49
CA ASN A 93 -1.05 -16.30 1.65
C ASN A 93 -1.80 -16.62 0.35
N GLY A 94 -1.09 -16.81 -0.78
CA GLY A 94 -1.68 -17.21 -2.06
C GLY A 94 -2.40 -16.09 -2.81
N HIS A 95 -2.10 -14.83 -2.51
CA HIS A 95 -2.69 -13.66 -3.18
C HIS A 95 -1.97 -13.33 -4.49
N LEU A 96 -2.12 -14.23 -5.48
CA LEU A 96 -1.37 -14.16 -6.74
C LEU A 96 -1.53 -12.82 -7.47
N SER A 97 -2.75 -12.25 -7.49
CA SER A 97 -3.00 -10.97 -8.15
C SER A 97 -2.23 -9.80 -7.52
N VAL A 98 -2.04 -9.82 -6.21
CA VAL A 98 -1.21 -8.85 -5.50
C VAL A 98 0.27 -9.08 -5.79
N VAL A 99 0.72 -10.34 -5.83
CA VAL A 99 2.12 -10.69 -6.14
C VAL A 99 2.49 -10.25 -7.55
N GLU A 100 1.67 -10.58 -8.54
CA GLU A 100 1.87 -10.17 -9.94
C GLU A 100 1.95 -8.64 -10.06
N TRP A 101 1.05 -7.95 -9.37
CA TRP A 101 1.00 -6.50 -9.40
C TRP A 101 2.22 -5.86 -8.72
N LEU A 102 2.58 -6.32 -7.51
CA LEU A 102 3.76 -5.85 -6.79
C LEU A 102 5.02 -6.13 -7.61
N HIS A 103 5.18 -7.32 -8.16
CA HIS A 103 6.34 -7.67 -8.97
C HIS A 103 6.49 -6.77 -10.22
N ALA A 104 5.38 -6.36 -10.83
CA ALA A 104 5.39 -5.52 -12.03
C ALA A 104 5.63 -4.03 -11.74
N ASN A 105 5.21 -3.52 -10.57
CA ASN A 105 5.16 -2.08 -10.28
C ASN A 105 6.12 -1.64 -9.17
N ARG A 106 6.68 -2.59 -8.41
CA ARG A 106 7.44 -2.35 -7.19
C ARG A 106 8.72 -3.16 -7.23
N THR A 107 9.83 -2.52 -6.85
CA THR A 107 11.17 -3.11 -6.88
C THR A 107 11.86 -3.06 -5.53
N GLU A 108 11.11 -2.72 -4.47
CA GLU A 108 11.60 -2.81 -3.10
C GLU A 108 12.14 -4.23 -2.86
N GLY A 109 13.43 -4.33 -2.55
CA GLY A 109 14.18 -5.60 -2.45
C GLY A 109 15.10 -5.93 -3.64
N CYS A 110 14.85 -5.39 -4.84
CA CYS A 110 15.67 -5.66 -6.03
C CYS A 110 16.54 -4.48 -6.50
N MET A 111 16.21 -3.24 -6.13
CA MET A 111 16.89 -2.05 -6.69
C MET A 111 17.64 -1.16 -5.70
N ASP A 112 17.77 -1.54 -4.42
CA ASP A 112 18.45 -0.69 -3.44
C ASP A 112 19.98 -0.62 -3.65
N TRP A 113 20.58 -1.62 -4.33
CA TRP A 113 22.01 -1.60 -4.62
C TRP A 113 22.36 -0.85 -5.93
N ALA A 114 21.53 -0.99 -6.97
CA ALA A 114 21.85 -0.47 -8.30
C ALA A 114 21.62 1.05 -8.42
N ALA A 115 20.56 1.58 -7.79
CA ALA A 115 20.25 3.00 -7.81
C ALA A 115 21.22 3.83 -6.93
N GLN A 116 21.71 3.27 -5.82
CA GLN A 116 22.63 3.98 -4.91
C GLN A 116 24.09 4.00 -5.38
N ASN A 117 24.52 3.08 -6.26
CA ASN A 117 25.92 2.95 -6.68
C ASN A 117 26.20 3.35 -8.15
N GLY A 118 25.26 3.99 -8.85
CA GLY A 118 25.54 4.66 -10.13
C GLY A 118 25.98 3.75 -11.29
N HIS A 119 25.65 2.45 -11.26
CA HIS A 119 25.99 1.53 -12.34
C HIS A 119 24.78 1.24 -13.24
N LEU A 120 24.87 1.81 -14.44
CA LEU A 120 23.98 1.70 -15.59
C LEU A 120 23.93 0.25 -16.13
N SER A 121 23.21 -0.66 -15.48
CA SER A 121 23.07 -2.04 -16.00
C SER A 121 21.76 -2.73 -15.56
N GLY A 122 20.65 -1.99 -15.53
CA GLY A 122 19.29 -2.55 -15.57
C GLY A 122 18.70 -2.63 -16.99
N VAL A 123 19.33 -1.96 -17.96
CA VAL A 123 18.83 -1.85 -19.35
C VAL A 123 19.14 -3.09 -20.19
N GLU A 124 20.19 -3.85 -19.84
CA GLU A 124 20.55 -5.06 -20.60
C GLU A 124 19.60 -6.24 -20.36
N TRP A 125 18.96 -6.33 -19.18
CA TRP A 125 18.02 -7.41 -18.90
C TRP A 125 16.67 -7.21 -19.62
N LEU A 126 16.23 -5.96 -19.77
CA LEU A 126 14.99 -5.62 -20.49
C LEU A 126 15.07 -5.82 -22.01
N HIS A 127 16.28 -5.89 -22.58
CA HIS A 127 16.47 -6.24 -24.00
C HIS A 127 16.50 -7.75 -24.26
N ALA A 128 16.91 -8.58 -23.29
CA ALA A 128 17.01 -10.03 -23.46
C ALA A 128 15.69 -10.79 -23.27
N ASN A 129 14.73 -10.21 -22.53
CA ASN A 129 13.48 -10.87 -22.17
C ASN A 129 12.22 -10.24 -22.82
N ARG A 130 12.39 -9.32 -23.78
CA ARG A 130 11.29 -8.76 -24.58
C ARG A 130 11.49 -9.12 -26.05
N ASN A 131 10.89 -10.25 -26.44
CA ASN A 131 10.94 -10.95 -27.74
C ASN A 131 12.19 -11.86 -27.84
N GLU A 132 12.09 -13.18 -28.07
CA GLU A 132 11.35 -13.82 -29.15
C GLU A 132 10.64 -15.12 -28.70
N GLY A 133 9.30 -15.10 -28.80
CA GLY A 133 8.59 -16.24 -29.36
C GLY A 133 8.65 -16.12 -30.88
N CYS A 134 9.56 -16.87 -31.50
CA CYS A 134 9.52 -17.45 -32.85
C CYS A 134 10.81 -18.26 -33.05
#